data_AF-A0A8I0LDS2-F1
#
_entry.id   AF-A0A8I0LDS2-F1
#
_cell.length_a   1.000
_cell.length_b   1.000
_cell.length_c   1.000
_cell.angle_alpha   90.00
_cell.angle_beta   90.00
_cell.angle_gamma   90.00
#
_symmetry.space_group_name_H-M   'P 1'
#
loop_
_entity.id
_entity.type
_entity.pdbx_description
1 polymer ?
#
loop_
_entity_poly.entity_id
_entity_poly.type
_entity_poly.pdbx_seq_one_letter_code
_entity_poly.pdbx_strand_id
1 'polypeptide(L)'
;LDRASDIGQSVLQHKGDSKVGVVIHADHYSNNMMSEQHILWNNYYEYQFSKAKYIDFFITATDIQNHMVCRQFEQYQGYRPRVYTI
;
A
#
# COMPACT_ATOMS: atom_id res chain seq x y z
N LEU A 1 -4.88 7.91 4.77
CA LEU A 1 -3.67 7.87 5.62
C LEU A 1 -2.44 8.04 4.75
N ASP A 2 -1.52 8.90 5.15
CA ASP A 2 -0.15 8.98 4.63
C ASP A 2 0.81 8.79 5.81
N ARG A 3 1.83 7.95 5.63
CA ARG A 3 2.86 7.61 6.64
C ARG A 3 2.29 7.27 8.04
N ALA A 4 1.72 6.08 8.18
CA ALA A 4 0.90 5.70 9.34
C ALA A 4 1.68 5.09 10.53
N SER A 5 2.95 5.46 10.72
CA SER A 5 3.90 4.75 11.60
C SER A 5 3.45 4.57 13.06
N ASP A 6 2.55 5.41 13.58
CA ASP A 6 2.01 5.26 14.95
C ASP A 6 0.47 5.19 15.04
N ILE A 7 -0.24 5.63 13.99
CA ILE A 7 -1.71 5.73 14.00
C ILE A 7 -2.39 4.65 13.16
N GLY A 8 -1.64 3.96 12.29
CA GLY A 8 -2.22 3.01 11.34
C GLY A 8 -2.99 1.88 12.01
N GLN A 9 -2.43 1.33 13.09
CA GLN A 9 -3.08 0.27 13.85
C GLN A 9 -4.36 0.77 14.53
N SER A 10 -4.29 1.88 15.26
CA SER A 10 -5.45 2.42 15.96
C SER A 10 -6.57 2.80 14.99
N VAL A 11 -6.24 3.37 13.82
CA VAL A 11 -7.24 3.69 12.79
C VAL A 11 -7.89 2.42 12.23
N LEU A 12 -7.11 1.39 11.88
CA LEU A 12 -7.69 0.15 11.37
C LEU A 12 -8.55 -0.57 12.42
N GLN A 13 -8.16 -0.54 13.69
CA GLN A 13 -8.90 -1.17 14.79
C GLN A 13 -10.20 -0.43 15.14
N HIS A 14 -10.26 0.89 14.95
CA HIS A 14 -11.41 1.72 15.32
C HIS A 14 -12.21 2.23 14.12
N LYS A 15 -11.96 1.74 12.89
CA LYS A 15 -12.63 2.24 11.69
C LYS A 15 -14.15 2.02 11.66
N GLY A 16 -14.65 1.02 12.40
CA GLY A 16 -16.05 0.61 12.36
C GLY A 16 -16.50 0.34 10.92
N ASP A 17 -17.62 0.97 10.52
CA ASP A 17 -18.17 0.87 9.16
C ASP A 17 -17.51 1.82 8.14
N SER A 18 -16.55 2.64 8.58
CA SER A 18 -15.87 3.61 7.71
C SER A 18 -14.95 2.94 6.70
N LYS A 19 -14.78 3.63 5.57
CA LYS A 19 -13.85 3.27 4.50
C LYS A 19 -12.46 3.85 4.77
N VAL A 20 -11.43 3.03 4.63
CA VAL A 20 -10.03 3.45 4.84
C VAL A 20 -9.28 3.47 3.52
N GLY A 21 -8.77 4.66 3.17
CA GLY A 21 -7.92 4.88 2.01
C GLY A 21 -6.48 5.22 2.39
N VAL A 22 -5.51 4.75 1.61
CA VAL A 22 -4.08 5.11 1.76
C VAL A 22 -3.58 5.85 0.53
N VAL A 23 -2.91 6.97 0.72
CA VAL A 23 -2.31 7.75 -0.37
C VAL A 23 -0.82 7.44 -0.43
N ILE A 24 -0.32 7.14 -1.62
CA ILE A 24 1.08 6.79 -1.88
C ILE A 24 1.73 8.00 -2.55
N HIS A 25 2.50 8.77 -1.78
CA HIS A 25 3.05 10.07 -2.20
C HIS A 25 4.48 10.00 -2.77
N ALA A 26 5.21 8.92 -2.51
CA ALA A 26 6.61 8.75 -2.90
C ALA A 26 6.88 7.30 -3.30
N ASP A 27 8.14 7.00 -3.67
CA ASP A 27 8.59 5.64 -3.93
C ASP A 27 8.23 4.72 -2.75
N HIS A 28 7.45 3.68 -3.03
CA HIS A 28 6.85 2.80 -2.02
C HIS A 28 7.65 1.52 -1.77
N TYR A 29 8.79 1.35 -2.44
CA TYR A 29 9.69 0.19 -2.29
C TYR A 29 11.14 0.58 -2.64
N SER A 30 12.09 -0.24 -2.20
CA SER A 30 13.51 -0.07 -2.55
C SER A 30 13.85 -0.86 -3.81
N ASN A 31 14.15 -0.16 -4.92
CA ASN A 31 14.56 -0.78 -6.19
C ASN A 31 15.79 -1.69 -6.06
N ASN A 32 16.75 -1.30 -5.22
CA ASN A 32 18.00 -2.04 -5.04
C ASN A 32 17.84 -3.35 -4.24
N MET A 33 16.67 -3.55 -3.62
CA MET A 33 16.38 -4.72 -2.79
C MET A 33 15.13 -5.47 -3.25
N MET A 34 14.81 -5.38 -4.54
CA MET A 34 13.74 -6.15 -5.19
C MET A 34 14.34 -7.35 -5.94
N SER A 35 13.80 -8.53 -5.71
CA SER A 35 14.05 -9.75 -6.48
C SER A 35 12.73 -10.35 -6.95
N GLU A 36 12.76 -11.38 -7.80
CA GLU A 36 11.52 -12.06 -8.23
C GLU A 36 10.69 -12.62 -7.07
N GLN A 37 11.33 -12.95 -5.95
CA GLN A 37 10.71 -13.62 -4.80
C GLN A 37 10.50 -12.69 -3.59
N HIS A 38 11.18 -11.53 -3.55
CA HIS A 38 11.12 -10.66 -2.39
C HIS A 38 11.12 -9.18 -2.78
N ILE A 39 10.34 -8.38 -2.06
CA ILE A 39 10.29 -6.93 -2.19
C ILE A 39 10.48 -6.30 -0.81
N LEU A 40 11.36 -5.31 -0.73
CA LEU A 40 11.47 -4.46 0.44
C LEU A 40 10.59 -3.23 0.27
N TRP A 41 9.47 -3.21 0.98
CA TRP A 41 8.58 -2.06 1.03
C TRP A 41 9.24 -0.90 1.77
N ASN A 42 8.89 0.33 1.38
CA ASN A 42 9.29 1.51 2.12
C ASN A 42 8.67 1.44 3.54
N ASN A 43 9.49 1.72 4.55
CA ASN A 43 9.12 1.65 5.97
C ASN A 43 7.92 2.53 6.35
N TYR A 44 7.63 3.59 5.59
CA TYR A 44 6.44 4.41 5.79
C TYR A 44 5.13 3.75 5.33
N TYR A 45 5.21 2.72 4.48
CA TYR A 45 4.07 2.02 3.88
C TYR A 45 3.99 0.54 4.27
N GLU A 46 5.04 -0.04 4.86
CA GLU A 46 5.14 -1.46 5.20
C GLU A 46 3.94 -1.96 6.01
N TYR A 47 3.53 -1.23 7.06
CA TYR A 47 2.38 -1.62 7.87
C TYR A 47 1.09 -1.67 7.05
N GLN A 48 0.81 -0.61 6.28
CA GLN A 48 -0.37 -0.50 5.44
C GLN A 48 -0.38 -1.62 4.39
N PHE A 49 0.75 -1.89 3.75
CA PHE A 49 0.85 -2.92 2.72
C PHE A 49 0.74 -4.33 3.29
N SER A 50 1.28 -4.59 4.49
CA SER A 50 1.08 -5.88 5.19
C SER A 50 -0.38 -6.11 5.60
N LYS A 51 -1.16 -5.03 5.73
CA LYS A 51 -2.58 -5.03 6.09
C LYS A 51 -3.48 -4.62 4.92
N ALA A 52 -3.01 -4.73 3.68
CA ALA A 52 -3.73 -4.25 2.49
C ALA A 52 -5.14 -4.83 2.35
N LYS A 53 -5.38 -6.06 2.83
CA LYS A 53 -6.72 -6.68 2.87
C LYS A 53 -7.76 -5.94 3.73
N TYR A 54 -7.33 -5.06 4.63
CA TYR A 54 -8.19 -4.24 5.49
C TYR A 54 -8.31 -2.78 5.01
N ILE A 55 -7.63 -2.44 3.91
CA ILE A 55 -7.68 -1.13 3.27
C ILE A 55 -8.66 -1.22 2.11
N ASP A 56 -9.59 -0.27 2.03
CA ASP A 56 -10.63 -0.28 1.01
C ASP A 56 -10.12 0.18 -0.36
N PHE A 57 -9.15 1.09 -0.40
CA PHE A 57 -8.49 1.54 -1.63
C PHE A 57 -7.15 2.25 -1.38
N PHE A 58 -6.33 2.32 -2.42
CA PHE A 58 -5.11 3.11 -2.47
C PHE A 58 -5.24 4.23 -3.52
N ILE A 59 -4.50 5.31 -3.32
CA ILE A 59 -4.38 6.41 -4.28
C ILE A 59 -2.90 6.58 -4.65
N THR A 60 -2.62 6.72 -5.94
CA THR A 60 -1.29 6.96 -6.52
C THR A 60 -1.31 8.23 -7.35
N ALA A 61 -0.15 8.85 -7.57
CA ALA A 61 -0.04 10.10 -8.31
C ALA A 61 0.04 9.91 -9.84
N THR A 62 0.31 8.68 -10.32
CA THR A 62 0.42 8.40 -11.76
C THR A 62 -0.11 7.00 -12.08
N ASP A 63 -0.61 6.80 -13.30
CA ASP A 63 -1.06 5.48 -13.76
C ASP A 63 0.07 4.45 -13.81
N ILE A 64 1.30 4.92 -14.07
CA ILE A 64 2.49 4.06 -14.05
C ILE A 64 2.70 3.50 -12.65
N GLN A 65 2.62 4.34 -11.61
CA GLN A 65 2.72 3.90 -10.22
C GLN A 65 1.55 2.97 -9.86
N ASN A 66 0.33 3.27 -10.31
CA ASN A 66 -0.84 2.42 -10.10
C ASN A 66 -0.60 0.99 -10.62
N HIS A 67 -0.21 0.87 -11.90
CA HIS A 67 0.06 -0.43 -12.53
C HIS A 67 1.19 -1.19 -11.82
N MET A 68 2.23 -0.49 -11.40
CA MET A 68 3.34 -1.07 -10.65
C MET A 68 2.88 -1.62 -9.29
N VAL A 69 2.14 -0.81 -8.52
CA VAL A 69 1.60 -1.22 -7.21
C VAL A 69 0.71 -2.45 -7.36
N CYS A 70 -0.22 -2.44 -8.32
CA CYS A 70 -1.08 -3.59 -8.58
C CYS A 70 -0.28 -4.86 -8.90
N ARG A 71 0.72 -4.76 -9.78
CA ARG A 71 1.56 -5.90 -10.16
C ARG A 71 2.35 -6.45 -8.97
N GLN A 72 2.95 -5.58 -8.16
CA GLN A 72 3.74 -6.01 -7.01
C GLN A 72 2.85 -6.67 -5.95
N PHE A 73 1.65 -6.15 -5.70
CA PHE A 73 0.70 -6.78 -4.78
C PHE A 73 0.24 -8.16 -5.29
N GLU A 74 -0.04 -8.30 -6.58
CA GLU A 74 -0.36 -9.59 -7.19
C GLU A 74 0.80 -10.59 -7.04
N GLN A 75 2.02 -10.15 -7.36
CA GLN A 75 3.20 -11.02 -7.33
C GLN A 75 3.61 -11.44 -5.92
N TYR A 76 3.69 -10.51 -4.97
CA TYR A 76 4.28 -10.76 -3.66
C TYR A 76 3.26 -11.06 -2.56
N GLN A 77 1.99 -10.73 -2.77
CA GLN A 77 0.92 -10.97 -1.79
C GLN A 77 -0.25 -11.79 -2.32
N GLY A 78 -0.31 -12.09 -3.63
CA GLY A 78 -1.43 -12.82 -4.23
C GLY A 78 -2.77 -12.08 -4.13
N TYR A 79 -2.74 -10.76 -3.92
CA TYR A 79 -3.91 -9.91 -3.71
C TYR A 79 -3.84 -8.73 -4.67
N ARG A 80 -4.98 -8.33 -5.24
CA ARG A 80 -5.05 -7.14 -6.10
C ARG A 80 -5.88 -6.05 -5.41
N PRO A 81 -5.28 -5.01 -4.83
CA PRO A 81 -6.03 -3.91 -4.23
C PRO A 81 -6.74 -3.06 -5.27
N ARG A 82 -7.73 -2.30 -4.81
CA ARG A 82 -8.31 -1.19 -5.59
C ARG A 82 -7.37 0.00 -5.50
N VAL A 83 -6.82 0.44 -6.63
CA VAL A 83 -5.89 1.57 -6.69
C VAL A 83 -6.42 2.59 -7.69
N TYR A 84 -6.53 3.85 -7.26
CA TYR A 84 -6.95 4.98 -8.09
C TYR A 84 -5.78 5.92 -8.37
N THR A 85 -5.83 6.59 -9.51
CA THR A 85 -4.90 7.66 -9.87
C THR A 85 -5.61 9.01 -9.75
N ILE A 86 -4.92 10.03 -9.26
CA ILE A 86 -5.41 11.42 -9.16
C ILE A 86 -4.51 12.40 -9.89
#